data_AF-A0A975SMZ5-F1
#
_entry.id   AF-A0A975SMZ5-F1
#
_cell.length_a   1.000
_cell.length_b   1.000
_cell.length_c   1.000
_cell.angle_alpha   90.00
_cell.angle_beta   90.00
_cell.angle_gamma   90.00
#
_symmetry.space_group_name_H-M   'P 1'
#
loop_
_entity.id
_entity.type
_entity.pdbx_description
1 polymer ?
#
loop_
_entity_poly.entity_id
_entity_poly.type
_entity_poly.pdbx_seq_one_letter_code
_entity_poly.pdbx_strand_id
1 'polypeptide(L)'
;MSHRQSPPPSLAHQGMALAGAGAALAPQALAPAGTPGPVARLGTLFPRVPKGGIRLRGLLRGLLALLTLAGAPLPAPAQTYPFALMGDTPYSDYERQELPKLLTAVAATRPAFLIHVGDIKSSNESCADPLLTARRDLLNAYPGALIYTPGDNEWTDCRKLTAGHFEPEERLAKLRQLFFPAPHSLGHQPLALERQSPAYPENLRWRLGPVLFITLNLPGPDNHYGPGPAPSSEYLAREAANQAWLAEAFRLARGERLAGLVIATQADPALEDFARGMGHRGFKALLTQL
;
A
#
# COMPACT_ATOMS: atom_id res chain seq x y z
N MET A 1 -11.76 53.01 18.89
CA MET A 1 -10.87 52.57 17.79
C MET A 1 -11.04 51.08 17.65
N SER A 2 -11.54 50.64 16.49
CA SER A 2 -12.07 49.29 16.25
C SER A 2 -10.94 48.32 15.89
N HIS A 3 -10.70 47.30 16.71
CA HIS A 3 -9.82 46.18 16.37
C HIS A 3 -10.57 45.20 15.47
N ARG A 4 -10.11 45.03 14.22
CA ARG A 4 -10.54 43.94 13.34
C ARG A 4 -9.77 42.68 13.73
N GLN A 5 -10.48 41.65 14.17
CA GLN A 5 -9.97 40.29 14.31
C GLN A 5 -9.89 39.65 12.92
N SER A 6 -8.74 39.09 12.58
CA SER A 6 -8.56 38.22 11.42
C SER A 6 -9.11 36.83 11.73
N PRO A 7 -9.78 36.14 10.79
CA PRO A 7 -10.28 34.79 11.02
C PRO A 7 -9.15 33.75 10.94
N PRO A 8 -9.28 32.58 11.60
CA PRO A 8 -8.33 31.48 11.49
C PRO A 8 -8.39 30.80 10.12
N PRO A 9 -7.30 30.16 9.67
CA PRO A 9 -7.30 29.39 8.42
C PRO A 9 -8.15 28.12 8.54
N SER A 10 -8.85 27.84 7.45
CA SER A 10 -9.77 26.72 7.27
C SER A 10 -9.03 25.38 7.30
N LEU A 11 -9.50 24.46 8.14
CA LEU A 11 -9.23 23.02 8.04
C LEU A 11 -9.80 22.50 6.72
N ALA A 12 -8.94 22.20 5.76
CA ALA A 12 -9.34 21.47 4.56
C ALA A 12 -9.37 19.96 4.91
N HIS A 13 -10.55 19.37 4.76
CA HIS A 13 -10.80 17.95 4.92
C HIS A 13 -9.89 17.13 3.99
N GLN A 14 -9.04 16.27 4.58
CA GLN A 14 -8.38 15.18 3.88
C GLN A 14 -9.44 14.12 3.53
N GLY A 15 -9.87 14.12 2.27
CA GLY A 15 -10.74 13.08 1.70
C GLY A 15 -9.89 11.91 1.24
N MET A 16 -9.88 10.83 2.02
CA MET A 16 -9.25 9.57 1.68
C MET A 16 -10.11 8.84 0.63
N ALA A 17 -9.67 8.81 -0.63
CA ALA A 17 -10.35 8.08 -1.70
C ALA A 17 -9.93 6.60 -1.70
N LEU A 18 -10.79 5.74 -1.15
CA LEU A 18 -10.76 4.29 -1.37
C LEU A 18 -11.44 3.99 -2.71
N ALA A 19 -10.68 3.71 -3.76
CA ALA A 19 -11.21 3.21 -5.02
C ALA A 19 -11.64 1.74 -4.87
N GLY A 20 -12.96 1.52 -4.79
CA GLY A 20 -13.60 0.21 -4.75
C GLY A 20 -13.69 -0.46 -6.12
N ALA A 21 -13.72 -1.80 -6.09
CA ALA A 21 -13.68 -2.73 -7.20
C ALA A 21 -14.80 -2.55 -8.24
N GLY A 22 -14.42 -2.53 -9.53
CA GLY A 22 -15.31 -2.76 -10.67
C GLY A 22 -15.20 -4.19 -11.16
N ALA A 23 -16.25 -5.00 -10.92
CA ALA A 23 -16.37 -6.36 -11.43
C ALA A 23 -16.61 -6.34 -12.95
N ALA A 24 -15.71 -6.95 -13.73
CA ALA A 24 -15.93 -7.25 -15.14
C ALA A 24 -16.54 -8.66 -15.28
N LEU A 25 -17.77 -8.71 -15.77
CA LEU A 25 -18.53 -9.90 -16.13
C LEU A 25 -17.88 -10.62 -17.33
N ALA A 26 -17.65 -11.93 -17.19
CA ALA A 26 -17.28 -12.81 -18.29
C ALA A 26 -18.52 -13.14 -19.17
N PRO A 27 -18.37 -13.31 -20.50
CA PRO A 27 -19.48 -13.70 -21.37
C PRO A 27 -19.79 -15.20 -21.24
N GLN A 28 -21.07 -15.52 -21.09
CA GLN A 28 -21.60 -16.89 -21.08
C GLN A 28 -21.72 -17.45 -22.50
N ALA A 29 -21.38 -18.73 -22.65
CA ALA A 29 -21.51 -19.51 -23.86
C ALA A 29 -22.99 -19.77 -24.21
N LEU A 30 -23.30 -19.69 -25.50
CA LEU A 30 -24.64 -19.90 -26.08
C LEU A 30 -24.69 -21.24 -26.84
N ALA A 31 -25.66 -22.11 -26.52
CA ALA A 31 -26.32 -23.07 -27.43
C ALA A 31 -27.22 -24.06 -26.64
N PRO A 32 -28.20 -24.75 -27.26
CA PRO A 32 -29.04 -24.36 -28.40
C PRO A 32 -30.55 -24.64 -28.14
N ALA A 33 -31.42 -24.19 -29.05
CA ALA A 33 -32.84 -24.56 -29.12
C ALA A 33 -33.23 -25.03 -30.53
N GLY A 34 -34.10 -26.03 -30.62
CA GLY A 34 -35.05 -26.21 -31.73
C GLY A 34 -34.77 -27.33 -32.76
N THR A 35 -35.59 -28.38 -32.72
CA THR A 35 -35.92 -29.37 -33.78
C THR A 35 -37.00 -28.80 -34.73
N PRO A 36 -37.65 -29.50 -35.71
CA PRO A 36 -37.57 -30.90 -36.19
C PRO A 36 -37.67 -31.12 -37.73
N GLY A 37 -37.62 -32.38 -38.19
CA GLY A 37 -38.06 -32.81 -39.54
C GLY A 37 -38.13 -34.35 -39.70
N PRO A 38 -39.17 -34.92 -40.35
CA PRO A 38 -39.47 -36.37 -40.30
C PRO A 38 -38.98 -37.13 -41.53
N VAL A 39 -38.71 -38.44 -41.38
CA VAL A 39 -38.70 -39.41 -42.50
C VAL A 39 -39.32 -40.73 -42.06
N ALA A 40 -40.13 -41.30 -42.94
CA ALA A 40 -41.06 -42.40 -42.72
C ALA A 40 -40.45 -43.82 -42.89
N ARG A 41 -41.09 -44.76 -42.16
CA ARG A 41 -41.39 -46.19 -42.45
C ARG A 41 -40.28 -47.15 -42.91
N LEU A 42 -40.18 -48.29 -42.21
CA LEU A 42 -40.72 -49.59 -42.67
C LEU A 42 -40.79 -50.57 -41.48
N GLY A 43 -41.84 -51.40 -41.44
CA GLY A 43 -42.13 -52.29 -40.30
C GLY A 43 -41.57 -53.70 -40.46
N THR A 44 -41.58 -54.44 -39.35
CA THR A 44 -41.74 -55.89 -39.30
C THR A 44 -42.32 -56.29 -37.94
N LEU A 45 -43.41 -57.06 -37.98
CA LEU A 45 -44.01 -57.76 -36.83
C LEU A 45 -43.06 -58.81 -36.27
N PHE A 46 -43.00 -58.97 -34.94
CA PHE A 46 -42.91 -60.28 -34.27
C PHE A 46 -43.46 -60.19 -32.82
N PRO A 47 -44.02 -61.28 -32.26
CA PRO A 47 -44.97 -61.24 -31.16
C PRO A 47 -44.34 -61.23 -29.76
N ARG A 48 -45.16 -60.79 -28.79
CA ARG A 48 -44.94 -60.76 -27.34
C ARG A 48 -44.72 -62.17 -26.76
N VAL A 49 -43.79 -62.26 -25.81
CA VAL A 49 -43.77 -63.28 -24.76
C VAL A 49 -43.77 -62.54 -23.41
N PRO A 50 -44.77 -62.76 -22.51
CA PRO A 50 -44.73 -62.22 -21.17
C PRO A 50 -44.04 -63.22 -20.24
N LYS A 51 -43.00 -62.80 -19.55
CA LYS A 51 -42.54 -63.49 -18.33
C LYS A 51 -42.34 -62.46 -17.23
N GLY A 52 -43.24 -62.54 -16.26
CA GLY A 52 -43.19 -61.77 -15.04
C GLY A 52 -41.89 -62.04 -14.29
N GLY A 53 -41.30 -60.96 -13.81
CA GLY A 53 -40.20 -60.97 -12.87
C GLY A 53 -40.23 -59.64 -12.16
N ILE A 54 -40.69 -59.65 -10.91
CA ILE A 54 -40.66 -58.49 -10.02
C ILE A 54 -39.19 -58.08 -9.86
N ARG A 55 -38.77 -57.04 -10.59
CA ARG A 55 -37.41 -56.50 -10.50
C ARG A 55 -37.31 -55.63 -9.25
N LEU A 56 -36.88 -56.23 -8.15
CA LEU A 56 -36.34 -55.54 -6.99
C LEU A 56 -34.99 -54.87 -7.35
N ARG A 57 -35.01 -53.86 -8.23
CA ARG A 57 -33.80 -53.13 -8.69
C ARG A 57 -33.94 -51.59 -8.61
N GLY A 58 -35.01 -51.08 -8.00
CA GLY A 58 -35.30 -49.65 -7.96
C GLY A 58 -34.70 -48.88 -6.77
N LEU A 59 -34.34 -49.54 -5.67
CA LEU A 59 -34.04 -48.83 -4.41
C LEU A 59 -32.54 -48.53 -4.17
N LEU A 60 -31.61 -49.12 -4.93
CA LEU A 60 -30.18 -48.85 -4.74
C LEU A 60 -29.61 -47.71 -5.62
N ARG A 61 -30.38 -47.20 -6.58
CA ARG A 61 -29.94 -46.08 -7.46
C ARG A 61 -30.31 -44.70 -6.92
N GLY A 62 -31.28 -44.62 -6.02
CA GLY A 62 -31.68 -43.35 -5.37
C GLY A 62 -30.74 -42.90 -4.26
N LEU A 63 -30.05 -43.84 -3.59
CA LEU A 63 -29.19 -43.51 -2.45
C LEU A 63 -27.80 -42.99 -2.86
N LEU A 64 -27.33 -43.31 -4.07
CA LEU A 64 -26.02 -42.85 -4.57
C LEU A 64 -26.06 -41.43 -5.16
N ALA A 65 -27.26 -40.92 -5.52
CA ALA A 65 -27.44 -39.58 -6.05
C ALA A 65 -27.59 -38.49 -4.96
N LEU A 66 -27.84 -38.89 -3.70
CA LEU A 66 -27.93 -37.95 -2.57
C LEU A 66 -26.57 -37.73 -1.86
N LEU A 67 -25.57 -38.57 -2.11
CA LEU A 67 -24.24 -38.46 -1.49
C LEU A 67 -23.27 -37.56 -2.26
N THR A 68 -23.62 -37.09 -3.46
CA THR A 68 -22.74 -36.23 -4.28
C THR A 68 -22.95 -34.73 -4.04
N LEU A 69 -23.99 -34.31 -3.33
CA LEU A 69 -24.22 -32.88 -3.01
C LEU A 69 -23.64 -32.43 -1.65
N ALA A 70 -23.14 -33.34 -0.82
CA ALA A 70 -22.63 -33.01 0.52
C ALA A 70 -21.14 -32.59 0.56
N GLY A 71 -20.46 -32.53 -0.60
CA GLY A 71 -19.02 -32.31 -0.69
C GLY A 71 -18.60 -30.99 -1.34
N ALA A 72 -19.51 -30.04 -1.56
CA ALA A 72 -19.09 -28.71 -2.03
C ALA A 72 -18.22 -28.07 -0.94
N PRO A 73 -16.92 -27.81 -1.20
CA PRO A 73 -16.06 -27.21 -0.19
C PRO A 73 -16.64 -25.84 0.16
N LEU A 74 -16.89 -25.61 1.45
CA LEU A 74 -17.22 -24.28 1.94
C LEU A 74 -16.10 -23.34 1.48
N PRO A 75 -16.41 -22.16 0.92
CA PRO A 75 -15.38 -21.21 0.56
C PRO A 75 -14.55 -20.92 1.80
N ALA A 76 -13.23 -21.13 1.70
CA ALA A 76 -12.32 -20.79 2.77
C ALA A 76 -12.51 -19.31 3.12
N PRO A 77 -12.46 -18.93 4.42
CA PRO A 77 -12.55 -17.54 4.80
C PRO A 77 -11.47 -16.73 4.06
N ALA A 78 -11.86 -15.60 3.49
CA ALA A 78 -10.92 -14.72 2.79
C ALA A 78 -9.80 -14.33 3.77
N GLN A 79 -8.56 -14.60 3.39
CA GLN A 79 -7.41 -14.24 4.23
C GLN A 79 -7.25 -12.72 4.22
N THR A 80 -7.35 -12.11 5.41
CA THR A 80 -7.17 -10.66 5.59
C THR A 80 -5.74 -10.36 6.03
N TYR A 81 -5.17 -9.27 5.51
CA TYR A 81 -3.81 -8.84 5.80
C TYR A 81 -3.81 -7.42 6.38
N PRO A 82 -4.12 -7.24 7.67
CA PRO A 82 -4.20 -5.91 8.27
C PRO A 82 -2.80 -5.29 8.43
N PHE A 83 -2.66 -4.03 8.05
CA PHE A 83 -1.51 -3.19 8.38
C PHE A 83 -2.03 -1.81 8.80
N ALA A 84 -1.21 -1.03 9.50
CA ALA A 84 -1.53 0.33 9.91
C ALA A 84 -0.66 1.35 9.18
N LEU A 85 -1.17 2.58 9.03
CA LEU A 85 -0.50 3.69 8.38
C LEU A 85 -0.68 4.95 9.24
N MET A 86 0.39 5.72 9.41
CA MET A 86 0.40 7.03 10.06
C MET A 86 1.48 7.92 9.44
N GLY A 87 1.46 9.21 9.78
CA GLY A 87 2.45 10.20 9.39
C GLY A 87 2.24 11.48 10.21
N ASP A 88 3.05 12.51 9.95
CA ASP A 88 2.80 13.88 10.43
C ASP A 88 2.66 14.00 11.96
N THR A 89 3.44 13.24 12.71
CA THR A 89 3.41 13.31 14.17
C THR A 89 4.71 12.79 14.79
N PRO A 90 5.20 13.37 15.90
CA PRO A 90 4.60 14.46 16.66
C PRO A 90 5.12 15.85 16.30
N TYR A 91 4.19 16.80 16.11
CA TYR A 91 4.46 18.22 15.84
C TYR A 91 4.36 19.13 17.07
N SER A 92 3.90 18.58 18.19
CA SER A 92 3.70 19.33 19.44
C SER A 92 4.13 18.54 20.66
N ASP A 93 4.34 19.21 21.80
CA ASP A 93 4.56 18.54 23.08
C ASP A 93 3.41 17.63 23.48
N TYR A 94 2.18 18.02 23.15
CA TYR A 94 1.00 17.20 23.38
C TYR A 94 1.06 15.92 22.57
N GLU A 95 1.27 16.00 21.26
CA GLU A 95 1.39 14.82 20.41
C GLU A 95 2.56 13.92 20.82
N ARG A 96 3.69 14.49 21.24
CA ARG A 96 4.81 13.71 21.78
C ARG A 96 4.40 12.85 22.98
N GLN A 97 3.57 13.39 23.86
CA GLN A 97 3.08 12.68 25.06
C GLN A 97 2.00 11.64 24.73
N GLU A 98 1.19 11.89 23.70
CA GLU A 98 0.11 10.99 23.29
C GLU A 98 0.56 9.88 22.34
N LEU A 99 1.62 10.11 21.55
CA LEU A 99 2.09 9.14 20.55
C LEU A 99 2.39 7.75 21.14
N PRO A 100 3.04 7.58 22.30
CA PRO A 100 3.20 6.25 22.92
C PRO A 100 1.88 5.51 23.18
N LYS A 101 0.82 6.24 23.55
CA LYS A 101 -0.51 5.67 23.79
C LYS A 101 -1.16 5.27 22.46
N LEU A 102 -1.03 6.10 21.43
CA LEU A 102 -1.49 5.80 20.08
C LEU A 102 -0.79 4.54 19.52
N LEU A 103 0.55 4.47 19.63
CA LEU A 103 1.33 3.32 19.22
C LEU A 103 0.89 2.04 19.94
N THR A 104 0.59 2.13 21.24
CA THR A 104 0.04 1.00 22.01
C THR A 104 -1.35 0.59 21.53
N ALA A 105 -2.23 1.57 21.24
CA ALA A 105 -3.57 1.31 20.74
C ALA A 105 -3.55 0.66 19.34
N VAL A 106 -2.67 1.14 18.45
CA VAL A 106 -2.45 0.52 17.12
C VAL A 106 -1.93 -0.91 17.28
N ALA A 107 -0.94 -1.15 18.16
CA ALA A 107 -0.44 -2.49 18.38
C ALA A 107 -1.53 -3.46 18.90
N ALA A 108 -2.49 -2.97 19.70
CA ALA A 108 -3.61 -3.78 20.18
C ALA A 108 -4.56 -4.26 19.07
N THR A 109 -4.59 -3.59 17.91
CA THR A 109 -5.34 -4.07 16.73
C THR A 109 -4.59 -5.19 15.99
N ARG A 110 -3.38 -5.54 16.43
CA ARG A 110 -2.51 -6.60 15.87
C ARG A 110 -2.30 -6.50 14.35
N PRO A 111 -1.89 -5.33 13.80
CA PRO A 111 -1.50 -5.25 12.40
C PRO A 111 -0.21 -6.04 12.17
N ALA A 112 0.01 -6.51 10.95
CA ALA A 112 1.27 -7.16 10.56
C ALA A 112 2.48 -6.22 10.74
N PHE A 113 2.27 -4.93 10.50
CA PHE A 113 3.22 -3.85 10.73
C PHE A 113 2.50 -2.49 10.71
N LEU A 114 3.19 -1.45 11.17
CA LEU A 114 2.82 -0.04 11.04
C LEU A 114 3.78 0.63 10.05
N ILE A 115 3.26 1.47 9.16
CA ILE A 115 4.07 2.36 8.32
C ILE A 115 3.93 3.79 8.86
N HIS A 116 5.06 4.47 9.10
CA HIS A 116 5.13 5.90 9.34
C HIS A 116 5.68 6.62 8.10
N VAL A 117 4.85 7.42 7.42
CA VAL A 117 5.22 8.11 6.18
C VAL A 117 5.88 9.46 6.43
N GLY A 118 6.83 9.50 7.35
CA GLY A 118 7.64 10.70 7.58
C GLY A 118 6.99 11.78 8.41
N ASP A 119 7.68 12.90 8.48
CA ASP A 119 7.30 14.09 9.24
C ASP A 119 7.17 13.82 10.74
N ILE A 120 8.30 13.43 11.32
CA ILE A 120 8.43 13.05 12.74
C ILE A 120 8.68 14.25 13.66
N LYS A 121 8.58 15.46 13.13
CA LYS A 121 8.68 16.73 13.86
C LYS A 121 8.04 17.84 13.03
N SER A 122 7.66 18.94 13.65
CA SER A 122 7.18 20.09 12.88
C SER A 122 8.31 20.75 12.08
N SER A 123 7.96 21.48 11.02
CA SER A 123 8.92 22.25 10.20
C SER A 123 9.72 23.30 10.95
N ASN A 124 9.25 23.74 12.12
CA ASN A 124 9.89 24.77 12.95
C ASN A 124 10.67 24.21 14.14
N GLU A 125 10.71 22.89 14.30
CA GLU A 125 11.55 22.25 15.29
C GLU A 125 12.97 22.00 14.76
N SER A 126 13.95 22.18 15.65
CA SER A 126 15.37 21.98 15.35
C SER A 126 15.66 20.59 14.76
N CYS A 127 16.46 20.52 13.70
CA CYS A 127 16.94 19.24 13.15
C CYS A 127 18.22 18.73 13.82
N ALA A 128 18.54 19.21 15.02
CA ALA A 128 19.72 18.74 15.75
C ALA A 128 19.63 17.25 16.09
N ASP A 129 20.79 16.60 16.15
CA ASP A 129 20.93 15.16 16.39
C ASP A 129 20.15 14.65 17.61
N PRO A 130 20.10 15.35 18.77
CA PRO A 130 19.31 14.89 19.92
C PRO A 130 17.81 14.78 19.62
N LEU A 131 17.25 15.70 18.82
CA LEU A 131 15.83 15.63 18.47
C LEU A 131 15.57 14.44 17.55
N LEU A 132 16.36 14.26 16.50
CA LEU A 132 16.20 13.16 15.55
C LEU A 132 16.38 11.80 16.24
N THR A 133 17.32 11.70 17.18
CA THR A 133 17.53 10.50 18.01
C THR A 133 16.31 10.22 18.88
N ALA A 134 15.79 11.25 19.58
CA ALA A 134 14.60 11.09 20.41
C ALA A 134 13.36 10.66 19.59
N ARG A 135 13.21 11.13 18.34
CA ARG A 135 12.14 10.69 17.44
C ARG A 135 12.31 9.26 16.96
N ARG A 136 13.55 8.88 16.62
CA ARG A 136 13.88 7.49 16.31
C ARG A 136 13.50 6.58 17.47
N ASP A 137 13.89 6.92 18.70
CA ASP A 137 13.63 6.10 19.88
C ASP A 137 12.13 6.00 20.19
N LEU A 138 11.39 7.09 20.00
CA LEU A 138 9.94 7.12 20.14
C LEU A 138 9.24 6.16 19.17
N LEU A 139 9.63 6.17 17.89
CA LEU A 139 9.10 5.22 16.90
C LEU A 139 9.59 3.78 17.16
N ASN A 140 10.84 3.61 17.58
CA ASN A 140 11.41 2.30 17.87
C ASN A 140 10.81 1.63 19.10
N ALA A 141 10.10 2.37 19.96
CA ALA A 141 9.34 1.84 21.07
C ALA A 141 8.01 1.16 20.66
N TYR A 142 7.64 1.18 19.36
CA TYR A 142 6.44 0.51 18.88
C TYR A 142 6.47 -0.99 19.22
N PRO A 143 5.41 -1.57 19.83
CA PRO A 143 5.42 -2.98 20.24
C PRO A 143 5.55 -4.00 19.11
N GLY A 144 5.21 -3.64 17.87
CA GLY A 144 5.31 -4.50 16.69
C GLY A 144 6.46 -4.10 15.75
N ALA A 145 6.27 -4.35 14.46
CA ALA A 145 7.16 -3.87 13.39
C ALA A 145 6.73 -2.48 12.90
N LEU A 146 7.66 -1.52 12.84
CA LEU A 146 7.42 -0.18 12.30
C LEU A 146 8.34 0.08 11.09
N ILE A 147 7.76 0.26 9.91
CA ILE A 147 8.47 0.74 8.72
C ILE A 147 8.39 2.27 8.69
N TYR A 148 9.50 2.91 8.39
CA TYR A 148 9.62 4.37 8.31
C TYR A 148 10.14 4.78 6.92
N THR A 149 9.59 5.87 6.38
CA THR A 149 10.17 6.59 5.25
C THR A 149 10.26 8.09 5.58
N PRO A 150 11.30 8.82 5.15
CA PRO A 150 11.46 10.23 5.48
C PRO A 150 10.40 11.15 4.82
N GLY A 151 9.97 12.17 5.56
CA GLY A 151 9.22 13.34 5.12
C GLY A 151 10.11 14.58 5.04
N ASP A 152 9.59 15.71 4.58
CA ASP A 152 10.38 16.93 4.38
C ASP A 152 10.87 17.57 5.68
N ASN A 153 10.08 17.47 6.74
CA ASN A 153 10.37 18.18 7.99
C ASN A 153 11.75 17.82 8.56
N GLU A 154 12.08 16.54 8.66
CA GLU A 154 13.34 16.04 9.24
C GLU A 154 14.59 16.15 8.35
N TRP A 155 14.49 16.69 7.13
CA TRP A 155 15.69 16.99 6.33
C TRP A 155 15.56 18.19 5.38
N THR A 156 14.66 18.22 4.39
CA THR A 156 14.62 19.30 3.40
C THR A 156 14.28 20.65 4.02
N ASP A 157 13.43 20.64 5.05
CA ASP A 157 13.02 21.82 5.80
C ASP A 157 14.05 22.28 6.84
N CYS A 158 15.07 21.47 7.12
CA CYS A 158 16.10 21.80 8.10
C CYS A 158 16.95 23.01 7.73
N ARG A 159 16.91 23.44 6.46
CA ARG A 159 17.49 24.70 5.98
C ARG A 159 16.84 25.94 6.60
N LYS A 160 15.61 25.83 7.12
CA LYS A 160 14.91 26.94 7.77
C LYS A 160 15.70 27.39 8.99
N LEU A 161 15.76 28.71 9.21
CA LEU A 161 16.42 29.29 10.39
C LEU A 161 15.80 28.74 11.70
N THR A 162 14.49 28.57 11.74
CA THR A 162 13.76 28.01 12.89
C THR A 162 14.12 26.55 13.16
N ALA A 163 14.45 25.79 12.12
CA ALA A 163 14.90 24.39 12.21
C ALA A 163 16.41 24.25 12.48
N GLY A 164 17.15 25.36 12.64
CA GLY A 164 18.58 25.37 12.95
C GLY A 164 19.52 25.55 11.76
N HIS A 165 18.98 25.81 10.55
CA HIS A 165 19.76 26.14 9.35
C HIS A 165 20.82 25.08 8.99
N PHE A 166 20.42 23.81 9.07
CA PHE A 166 21.26 22.68 8.68
C PHE A 166 21.22 22.46 7.16
N GLU A 167 22.28 21.85 6.62
CA GLU A 167 22.31 21.38 5.24
C GLU A 167 21.40 20.15 5.05
N PRO A 168 20.38 20.18 4.17
CA PRO A 168 19.41 19.10 3.99
C PRO A 168 20.03 17.73 3.73
N GLU A 169 21.03 17.64 2.87
CA GLU A 169 21.66 16.38 2.47
C GLU A 169 22.45 15.76 3.61
N GLU A 170 23.04 16.60 4.47
CA GLU A 170 23.71 16.14 5.67
C GLU A 170 22.69 15.63 6.70
N ARG A 171 21.52 16.28 6.83
CA ARG A 171 20.42 15.77 7.66
C ARG A 171 19.84 14.46 7.11
N LEU A 172 19.69 14.32 5.80
CA LEU A 172 19.29 13.04 5.19
C LEU A 172 20.31 11.93 5.49
N ALA A 173 21.61 12.24 5.41
CA ALA A 173 22.65 11.28 5.80
C ALA A 173 22.53 10.88 7.28
N LYS A 174 22.22 11.82 8.18
CA LYS A 174 21.94 11.52 9.59
C LYS A 174 20.72 10.61 9.76
N LEU A 175 19.63 10.86 9.05
CA LEU A 175 18.44 9.99 9.07
C LEU A 175 18.78 8.57 8.61
N ARG A 176 19.56 8.44 7.51
CA ARG A 176 20.04 7.14 7.02
C ARG A 176 20.83 6.37 8.08
N GLN A 177 21.69 7.05 8.84
CA GLN A 177 22.45 6.44 9.94
C GLN A 177 21.56 5.99 11.11
N LEU A 178 20.58 6.80 11.50
CA LEU A 178 19.76 6.55 12.70
C LEU A 178 18.64 5.54 12.47
N PHE A 179 17.96 5.64 11.31
CA PHE A 179 16.74 4.89 11.01
C PHE A 179 16.99 3.66 10.14
N PHE A 180 18.10 3.64 9.38
CA PHE A 180 18.39 2.56 8.43
C PHE A 180 19.79 1.93 8.60
N PRO A 181 20.23 1.62 9.84
CA PRO A 181 21.56 1.04 10.06
C PRO A 181 21.70 -0.37 9.46
N ALA A 182 20.59 -1.07 9.24
CA ALA A 182 20.53 -2.43 8.74
C ALA A 182 19.17 -2.67 8.03
N PRO A 183 19.05 -3.73 7.21
CA PRO A 183 17.85 -4.02 6.43
C PRO A 183 16.74 -4.69 7.29
N HIS A 184 16.36 -4.05 8.40
CA HIS A 184 15.25 -4.44 9.24
C HIS A 184 14.42 -3.23 9.65
N SER A 185 13.13 -3.44 9.92
CA SER A 185 12.23 -2.37 10.39
C SER A 185 12.58 -1.93 11.82
N LEU A 186 12.07 -0.78 12.25
CA LEU A 186 12.05 -0.38 13.66
C LEU A 186 11.05 -1.22 14.46
N GLY A 187 11.03 -0.98 15.78
CA GLY A 187 10.07 -1.56 16.72
C GLY A 187 10.61 -2.79 17.45
N HIS A 188 9.84 -3.31 18.39
CA HIS A 188 10.25 -4.45 19.23
C HIS A 188 10.15 -5.80 18.52
N GLN A 189 9.46 -5.87 17.38
CA GLN A 189 9.36 -7.06 16.54
C GLN A 189 9.76 -6.73 15.11
N PRO A 190 11.05 -6.49 14.85
CA PRO A 190 11.50 -6.01 13.55
C PRO A 190 11.30 -7.07 12.45
N LEU A 191 10.89 -6.61 11.28
CA LEU A 191 10.80 -7.43 10.06
C LEU A 191 12.06 -7.30 9.23
N ALA A 192 12.48 -8.38 8.57
CA ALA A 192 13.50 -8.31 7.53
C ALA A 192 12.96 -7.58 6.30
N LEU A 193 13.76 -6.66 5.75
CA LEU A 193 13.39 -5.83 4.61
C LEU A 193 14.43 -5.97 3.49
N GLU A 194 14.01 -5.80 2.25
CA GLU A 194 14.93 -5.56 1.15
C GLU A 194 15.19 -4.05 1.08
N ARG A 195 16.47 -3.64 0.99
CA ARG A 195 16.85 -2.24 0.75
C ARG A 195 17.31 -2.08 -0.68
N GLN A 196 17.01 -0.95 -1.30
CA GLN A 196 17.42 -0.68 -2.67
C GLN A 196 18.93 -0.78 -2.87
N SER A 197 19.69 -0.10 -2.02
CA SER A 197 21.15 -0.12 -2.06
C SER A 197 21.72 0.48 -0.77
N PRO A 198 23.03 0.36 -0.52
CA PRO A 198 23.69 1.11 0.55
C PRO A 198 23.58 2.64 0.41
N ALA A 199 23.42 3.16 -0.81
CA ALA A 199 23.29 4.60 -1.08
C ALA A 199 21.87 5.15 -0.83
N TYR A 200 20.86 4.30 -0.94
CA TYR A 200 19.44 4.61 -0.72
C TYR A 200 18.82 3.60 0.27
N PRO A 201 19.31 3.53 1.51
CA PRO A 201 18.86 2.53 2.48
C PRO A 201 17.42 2.77 2.96
N GLU A 202 16.86 3.97 2.73
CA GLU A 202 15.49 4.34 3.09
C GLU A 202 14.42 3.85 2.10
N ASN A 203 14.84 3.41 0.91
CA ASN A 203 13.97 2.76 -0.08
C ASN A 203 13.92 1.26 0.21
N LEU A 204 12.81 0.84 0.78
CA LEU A 204 12.59 -0.49 1.35
C LEU A 204 11.54 -1.25 0.53
N ARG A 205 11.59 -2.58 0.56
CA ARG A 205 10.61 -3.47 -0.06
C ARG A 205 10.38 -4.72 0.79
N TRP A 206 9.12 -5.13 0.89
CA TRP A 206 8.71 -6.34 1.61
C TRP A 206 7.37 -6.88 1.10
N ARG A 207 6.94 -8.03 1.63
CA ARG A 207 5.72 -8.74 1.20
C ARG A 207 4.77 -8.92 2.38
N LEU A 208 3.48 -8.79 2.12
CA LEU A 208 2.43 -9.27 3.02
C LEU A 208 1.39 -10.02 2.20
N GLY A 209 1.40 -11.34 2.29
CA GLY A 209 0.59 -12.19 1.41
C GLY A 209 0.83 -11.84 -0.07
N PRO A 210 -0.23 -11.54 -0.84
CA PRO A 210 -0.11 -11.25 -2.26
C PRO A 210 0.23 -9.78 -2.58
N VAL A 211 0.57 -8.91 -1.61
CA VAL A 211 0.74 -7.45 -1.80
C VAL A 211 2.18 -6.96 -1.57
N LEU A 212 2.67 -6.04 -2.42
CA LEU A 212 4.08 -5.58 -2.46
C LEU A 212 4.18 -4.27 -1.73
N PHE A 213 5.06 -4.27 -0.74
CA PHE A 213 5.55 -3.16 0.06
C PHE A 213 6.62 -2.38 -0.71
N ILE A 214 6.48 -1.09 -1.02
CA ILE A 214 7.67 -0.23 -1.20
C ILE A 214 7.56 1.08 -0.44
N THR A 215 8.68 1.60 0.04
CA THR A 215 8.84 3.03 0.39
C THR A 215 9.59 3.74 -0.73
N LEU A 216 9.29 5.02 -0.92
CA LEU A 216 10.11 5.95 -1.70
C LEU A 216 10.38 7.19 -0.84
N ASN A 217 11.65 7.61 -0.77
CA ASN A 217 11.99 8.92 -0.26
C ASN A 217 11.51 9.99 -1.25
N LEU A 218 10.30 10.48 -1.03
CA LEU A 218 9.59 11.43 -1.86
C LEU A 218 9.00 12.53 -0.96
N PRO A 219 9.81 13.52 -0.55
CA PRO A 219 9.41 14.56 0.38
C PRO A 219 8.52 15.62 -0.30
N GLY A 220 7.61 16.21 0.45
CA GLY A 220 6.83 17.36 0.06
C GLY A 220 7.64 18.67 0.15
N PRO A 221 7.04 19.79 -0.27
CA PRO A 221 5.94 19.85 -1.23
C PRO A 221 6.43 19.66 -2.67
N ASP A 222 7.74 19.72 -2.93
CA ASP A 222 8.30 19.80 -4.28
C ASP A 222 9.27 18.67 -4.64
N ASN A 223 9.33 17.60 -3.84
CA ASN A 223 10.31 16.52 -3.98
C ASN A 223 11.76 17.01 -3.80
N HIS A 224 11.99 18.13 -3.11
CA HIS A 224 13.31 18.79 -3.00
C HIS A 224 13.93 19.10 -4.38
N TYR A 225 13.11 19.52 -5.34
CA TYR A 225 13.56 19.86 -6.69
C TYR A 225 14.67 20.90 -6.68
N GLY A 226 14.58 21.85 -5.74
CA GLY A 226 15.53 22.93 -5.55
C GLY A 226 14.94 24.29 -5.90
N PRO A 227 15.60 25.38 -5.47
CA PRO A 227 15.05 26.75 -5.57
C PRO A 227 15.07 27.30 -7.00
N GLY A 228 15.86 26.70 -7.90
CA GLY A 228 16.05 27.18 -9.27
C GLY A 228 15.01 26.67 -10.27
N PRO A 229 15.15 27.09 -11.55
CA PRO A 229 14.38 26.52 -12.65
C PRO A 229 14.87 25.13 -13.06
N ALA A 230 16.13 24.79 -12.77
CA ALA A 230 16.73 23.49 -13.00
C ALA A 230 16.76 22.66 -11.70
N PRO A 231 16.66 21.32 -11.79
CA PRO A 231 16.69 20.46 -10.62
C PRO A 231 18.09 20.42 -10.00
N SER A 232 18.16 20.18 -8.70
CA SER A 232 19.42 19.90 -7.99
C SER A 232 20.03 18.55 -8.43
N SER A 233 21.34 18.39 -8.22
CA SER A 233 22.00 17.10 -8.46
C SER A 233 21.54 16.01 -7.49
N GLU A 234 21.19 16.38 -6.25
CA GLU A 234 20.56 15.48 -5.28
C GLU A 234 19.25 14.92 -5.83
N TYR A 235 18.36 15.83 -6.26
CA TYR A 235 17.06 15.46 -6.82
C TYR A 235 17.21 14.51 -7.99
N LEU A 236 18.08 14.84 -8.96
CA LEU A 236 18.29 14.01 -10.15
C LEU A 236 18.76 12.60 -9.79
N ALA A 237 19.68 12.47 -8.85
CA ALA A 237 20.21 11.18 -8.42
C ALA A 237 19.16 10.36 -7.67
N ARG A 238 18.46 10.97 -6.70
CA ARG A 238 17.44 10.29 -5.89
C ARG A 238 16.20 9.94 -6.72
N GLU A 239 15.74 10.82 -7.60
CA GLU A 239 14.59 10.55 -8.47
C GLU A 239 14.90 9.40 -9.43
N ALA A 240 16.10 9.36 -10.03
CA ALA A 240 16.51 8.23 -10.86
C ALA A 240 16.53 6.90 -10.07
N ALA A 241 16.99 6.94 -8.81
CA ALA A 241 16.94 5.78 -7.93
C ALA A 241 15.49 5.38 -7.60
N ASN A 242 14.62 6.33 -7.25
CA ASN A 242 13.20 6.06 -6.98
C ASN A 242 12.49 5.44 -8.20
N GLN A 243 12.73 5.97 -9.39
CA GLN A 243 12.15 5.44 -10.63
C GLN A 243 12.62 4.01 -10.93
N ALA A 244 13.91 3.72 -10.73
CA ALA A 244 14.45 2.37 -10.88
C ALA A 244 13.84 1.40 -9.84
N TRP A 245 13.70 1.83 -8.58
CA TRP A 245 13.09 1.04 -7.52
C TRP A 245 11.62 0.70 -7.81
N LEU A 246 10.87 1.70 -8.29
CA LEU A 246 9.48 1.58 -8.68
C LEU A 246 9.30 0.66 -9.89
N ALA A 247 10.14 0.82 -10.92
CA ALA A 247 10.12 -0.03 -12.11
C ALA A 247 10.30 -1.50 -11.74
N GLU A 248 11.26 -1.77 -10.85
CA GLU A 248 11.53 -3.12 -10.37
C GLU A 248 10.38 -3.69 -9.53
N ALA A 249 9.75 -2.86 -8.69
CA ALA A 249 8.59 -3.27 -7.91
C ALA A 249 7.41 -3.69 -8.82
N PHE A 250 7.12 -2.92 -9.88
CA PHE A 250 6.12 -3.30 -10.87
C PHE A 250 6.51 -4.54 -11.68
N ARG A 251 7.80 -4.73 -11.98
CA ARG A 251 8.30 -5.93 -12.66
C ARG A 251 8.06 -7.17 -11.80
N LEU A 252 8.41 -7.12 -10.51
CA LEU A 252 8.16 -8.20 -9.55
C LEU A 252 6.66 -8.46 -9.38
N ALA A 253 5.86 -7.41 -9.16
CA ALA A 253 4.41 -7.51 -9.00
C ALA A 253 3.74 -8.22 -10.18
N ARG A 254 4.12 -7.87 -11.42
CA ARG A 254 3.59 -8.50 -12.63
C ARG A 254 4.13 -9.92 -12.83
N GLY A 255 5.44 -10.13 -12.63
CA GLY A 255 6.08 -11.43 -12.82
C GLY A 255 5.54 -12.51 -11.88
N GLU A 256 5.33 -12.14 -10.61
CA GLU A 256 4.79 -13.04 -9.58
C GLU A 256 3.25 -13.03 -9.50
N ARG A 257 2.58 -12.24 -10.33
CA ARG A 257 1.10 -12.10 -10.37
C ARG A 257 0.51 -11.71 -9.01
N LEU A 258 1.14 -10.72 -8.40
CA LEU A 258 0.79 -10.20 -7.08
C LEU A 258 -0.53 -9.42 -7.18
N ALA A 259 -1.35 -9.49 -6.13
CA ALA A 259 -2.67 -8.85 -6.13
C ALA A 259 -2.60 -7.32 -6.06
N GLY A 260 -1.46 -6.75 -5.63
CA GLY A 260 -1.29 -5.31 -5.58
C GLY A 260 0.13 -4.87 -5.20
N LEU A 261 0.37 -3.57 -5.36
CA LEU A 261 1.55 -2.83 -4.94
C LEU A 261 1.07 -1.63 -4.13
N VAL A 262 1.65 -1.44 -2.95
CA VAL A 262 1.47 -0.27 -2.10
C VAL A 262 2.76 0.53 -2.14
N ILE A 263 2.63 1.82 -2.48
CA ILE A 263 3.72 2.78 -2.53
C ILE A 263 3.53 3.73 -1.36
N ALA A 264 4.45 3.69 -0.40
CA ALA A 264 4.44 4.56 0.78
C ALA A 264 5.41 5.73 0.60
N THR A 265 4.88 6.94 0.61
CA THR A 265 5.60 8.21 0.47
C THR A 265 5.03 9.23 1.43
N GLN A 266 5.84 10.22 1.82
CA GLN A 266 5.31 11.35 2.59
C GLN A 266 4.52 12.31 1.69
N ALA A 267 5.07 12.72 0.54
CA ALA A 267 4.39 13.66 -0.33
C ALA A 267 3.08 13.09 -0.89
N ASP A 268 2.07 13.95 -0.98
CA ASP A 268 0.98 13.83 -1.94
C ASP A 268 1.44 14.44 -3.28
N PRO A 269 1.65 13.63 -4.33
CA PRO A 269 2.12 14.12 -5.62
C PRO A 269 0.98 14.73 -6.48
N ALA A 270 -0.26 14.80 -5.96
CA ALA A 270 -1.43 15.34 -6.63
C ALA A 270 -1.74 14.65 -7.98
N LEU A 271 -2.04 13.35 -7.92
CA LEU A 271 -2.36 12.51 -9.09
C LEU A 271 -3.46 13.12 -9.97
N GLU A 272 -4.49 13.69 -9.36
CA GLU A 272 -5.63 14.30 -10.06
C GLU A 272 -5.24 15.56 -10.81
N ASP A 273 -4.39 16.40 -10.22
CA ASP A 273 -3.91 17.62 -10.86
C ASP A 273 -2.94 17.29 -11.99
N PHE A 274 -2.09 16.27 -11.81
CA PHE A 274 -1.25 15.74 -12.87
C PHE A 274 -2.05 15.25 -14.07
N ALA A 275 -3.13 14.48 -13.83
CA ALA A 275 -4.01 14.00 -14.90
C ALA A 275 -4.70 15.14 -15.68
N ARG A 276 -4.82 16.33 -15.08
CA ARG A 276 -5.33 17.56 -15.70
C ARG A 276 -4.25 18.41 -16.37
N GLY A 277 -3.00 17.95 -16.39
CA GLY A 277 -1.85 18.67 -16.95
C GLY A 277 -1.27 19.75 -16.02
N MET A 278 -1.65 19.76 -14.74
CA MET A 278 -1.21 20.73 -13.72
C MET A 278 -0.20 20.14 -12.72
N GLY A 279 0.51 19.09 -13.14
CA GLY A 279 1.44 18.38 -12.27
C GLY A 279 2.59 19.24 -11.75
N HIS A 280 2.92 19.08 -10.46
CA HIS A 280 4.08 19.73 -9.87
C HIS A 280 5.37 19.19 -10.49
N ARG A 281 6.29 20.07 -10.89
CA ARG A 281 7.53 19.71 -11.60
C ARG A 281 8.36 18.65 -10.86
N GLY A 282 8.35 18.71 -9.53
CA GLY A 282 9.08 17.80 -8.64
C GLY A 282 8.62 16.34 -8.71
N PHE A 283 7.35 16.10 -9.04
CA PHE A 283 6.78 14.75 -9.10
C PHE A 283 6.53 14.28 -10.53
N LYS A 284 6.74 15.14 -11.53
CA LYS A 284 6.40 14.86 -12.93
C LYS A 284 7.04 13.56 -13.46
N ALA A 285 8.31 13.30 -13.13
CA ALA A 285 9.01 12.12 -13.60
C ALA A 285 8.40 10.83 -13.02
N LEU A 286 8.26 10.73 -11.69
CA LEU A 286 7.53 9.66 -11.01
C LEU A 286 6.12 9.45 -11.58
N LEU A 287 5.32 10.51 -11.68
CA LEU A 287 3.92 10.43 -12.11
C LEU A 287 3.75 10.02 -13.57
N THR A 288 4.71 10.35 -14.44
CA THR A 288 4.71 9.90 -15.84
C THR A 288 5.01 8.40 -15.96
N GLN A 289 5.67 7.82 -14.96
CA GLN A 289 6.01 6.40 -14.94
C GLN A 289 4.85 5.50 -14.45
N LEU A 290 3.97 6.03 -13.59
CA LEU A 290 2.80 5.32 -13.04
C LEU A 290 1.74 5.07 -14.13
#